data_AF-A0A839QN74-F1
#
_entry.id   AF-A0A839QN74-F1
#
_cell.length_a   1.000
_cell.length_b   1.000
_cell.length_c   1.000
_cell.angle_alpha   90.00
_cell.angle_beta   90.00
_cell.angle_gamma   90.00
#
_symmetry.space_group_name_H-M   'P 1'
#
loop_
_entity.id
_entity.type
_entity.pdbx_description
1 polymer ?
#
loop_
_entity_poly.entity_id
_entity_poly.type
_entity_poly.pdbx_seq_one_letter_code
_entity_poly.pdbx_strand_id
1 'polypeptide(L)'
;MTFLGMNPTEARRAAQQITDYGQKLDGYTDALRHLLIDLDWRGPDRDTVIERWDRHIDTQLRLLSSNVLGIGESLDHHAAEQEAASAGPDGFVPAPSTGRIRRVGAPSGPGSVGVSPQ
;
A
#
# COMPACT_ATOMS: atom_id res chain seq x y z
N MET A 1 25.37 -6.92 13.50
CA MET A 1 24.79 -5.57 13.64
C MET A 1 23.37 -5.63 13.14
N THR A 2 22.40 -5.51 14.04
CA THR A 2 20.97 -5.53 13.73
C THR A 2 20.56 -4.11 13.35
N PHE A 3 20.26 -3.86 12.08
CA PHE A 3 19.68 -2.58 11.66
C PHE A 3 18.26 -2.49 12.26
N LEU A 4 17.97 -1.45 13.03
CA LEU A 4 16.61 -1.15 13.47
C LEU A 4 15.85 -0.53 12.26
N GLY A 5 15.40 -1.37 11.33
CA GLY A 5 14.69 -0.93 10.13
C GLY A 5 14.67 -1.97 9.00
N MET A 6 13.96 -1.67 7.92
CA MET A 6 13.86 -2.52 6.72
C MET A 6 15.12 -2.38 5.86
N ASN A 7 15.62 -3.44 5.23
CA ASN A 7 16.72 -3.28 4.27
C ASN A 7 16.18 -2.67 2.96
N PRO A 8 16.61 -1.46 2.52
CA PRO A 8 16.04 -0.81 1.34
C PRO A 8 16.24 -1.61 0.05
N THR A 9 17.35 -2.33 -0.09
CA THR A 9 17.62 -3.16 -1.28
C THR A 9 16.71 -4.38 -1.32
N GLU A 10 16.52 -5.03 -0.17
CA GLU A 10 15.62 -6.17 -0.05
C GLU A 10 14.16 -5.75 -0.27
N ALA A 11 13.76 -4.62 0.30
CA ALA A 11 12.43 -4.03 0.12
C ALA A 11 12.12 -3.70 -1.33
N ARG A 12 13.06 -3.09 -2.06
CA ARG A 12 12.90 -2.83 -3.51
C ARG A 12 12.71 -4.10 -4.31
N ARG A 13 13.48 -5.15 -4.01
CA ARG A 13 13.32 -6.45 -4.68
C ARG A 13 11.96 -7.06 -4.39
N ALA A 14 11.52 -7.02 -3.13
CA ALA A 14 10.20 -7.50 -2.75
C ALA A 14 9.09 -6.67 -3.43
N ALA A 15 9.23 -5.35 -3.48
CA ALA A 15 8.29 -4.45 -4.15
C ALA A 15 8.14 -4.79 -5.63
N GLN A 16 9.26 -4.96 -6.35
CA GLN A 16 9.26 -5.38 -7.75
C GLN A 16 8.53 -6.72 -7.95
N GLN A 17 8.85 -7.72 -7.12
CA GLN A 17 8.19 -9.03 -7.20
C GLN A 17 6.68 -8.93 -6.93
N ILE A 18 6.27 -8.14 -5.95
CA ILE A 18 4.85 -7.91 -5.63
C ILE A 18 4.15 -7.24 -6.82
N THR A 19 4.75 -6.21 -7.40
CA THR A 19 4.21 -5.54 -8.59
C THR A 19 4.09 -6.50 -9.77
N ASP A 20 5.10 -7.32 -10.03
CA ASP A 20 5.07 -8.36 -11.08
C ASP A 20 3.92 -9.36 -10.86
N TYR A 21 3.66 -9.77 -9.61
CA TYR A 21 2.54 -10.66 -9.30
C TYR A 21 1.19 -9.97 -9.46
N GLY A 22 1.07 -8.68 -9.11
CA GLY A 22 -0.13 -7.88 -9.37
C GLY A 22 -0.47 -7.84 -10.86
N GLN A 23 0.53 -7.56 -11.71
CA GLN A 23 0.35 -7.56 -13.17
C GLN A 23 -0.05 -8.94 -13.71
N LYS A 24 0.55 -10.02 -13.18
CA LYS A 24 0.17 -11.39 -13.56
C LYS A 24 -1.26 -11.72 -13.18
N LEU A 25 -1.75 -11.26 -12.04
CA LEU A 25 -3.14 -11.45 -11.62
C LEU A 25 -4.12 -10.80 -12.60
N ASP A 26 -3.82 -9.59 -13.07
CA ASP A 26 -4.63 -8.92 -14.09
C ASP A 26 -4.62 -9.71 -15.41
N GLY A 27 -3.44 -10.13 -15.87
CA GLY A 27 -3.32 -10.95 -17.08
C GLY A 27 -4.04 -12.31 -16.98
N TYR A 28 -4.04 -12.96 -15.81
CA TYR A 28 -4.80 -14.19 -15.58
C TYR A 28 -6.31 -13.94 -15.57
N THR A 29 -6.75 -12.78 -15.08
CA THR A 29 -8.16 -12.40 -15.10
C THR A 29 -8.66 -12.31 -16.53
N ASP A 30 -7.91 -11.62 -17.39
CA ASP A 30 -8.24 -11.50 -18.82
C ASP A 30 -8.17 -12.85 -19.54
N ALA A 31 -7.16 -13.68 -19.24
CA ALA A 31 -7.03 -15.02 -19.82
C ALA A 31 -8.22 -15.93 -19.47
N LEU A 32 -8.66 -15.94 -18.22
CA LEU A 32 -9.82 -16.69 -17.77
C LEU A 32 -11.11 -16.19 -18.43
N ARG A 33 -11.26 -14.86 -18.56
CA ARG A 33 -12.39 -14.25 -19.26
C ARG A 33 -12.44 -14.66 -20.73
N HIS A 34 -11.29 -14.69 -21.41
CA HIS A 34 -11.18 -15.14 -22.80
C HIS A 34 -11.54 -16.61 -22.95
N LEU A 35 -11.04 -17.49 -22.07
CA LEU A 35 -11.43 -18.89 -22.08
C LEU A 35 -12.96 -19.07 -21.99
N LEU A 36 -13.65 -18.26 -21.18
CA LEU A 36 -15.11 -18.33 -21.06
C LEU A 36 -15.86 -17.90 -22.33
N ILE A 37 -15.37 -16.92 -23.10
CA ILE A 37 -16.03 -16.52 -24.36
C ILE A 37 -15.73 -17.46 -25.52
N ASP A 38 -14.54 -18.06 -25.54
CA ASP A 38 -14.07 -18.90 -26.65
C ASP A 38 -14.68 -20.30 -26.65
N LEU A 39 -15.33 -20.71 -25.55
CA LEU A 39 -16.11 -21.95 -25.51
C LEU A 39 -17.20 -21.91 -26.59
N ASP A 40 -17.28 -23.00 -27.37
CA ASP A 40 -18.41 -23.25 -28.29
C ASP A 40 -19.67 -23.63 -27.48
N TRP A 41 -20.17 -22.65 -26.76
CA TRP A 41 -21.35 -22.73 -25.91
C TRP A 41 -22.25 -21.55 -26.25
N ARG A 42 -23.56 -21.78 -26.34
CA ARG A 42 -24.57 -20.75 -26.61
C ARG A 42 -25.81 -21.01 -25.77
N GLY A 43 -26.54 -19.95 -25.46
CA GLY A 43 -27.81 -20.00 -24.73
C GLY A 43 -27.80 -19.24 -23.40
N PRO A 44 -28.95 -19.16 -22.73
CA PRO A 44 -29.14 -18.31 -21.54
C PRO A 44 -28.25 -18.70 -20.35
N ASP A 45 -27.86 -19.97 -20.24
CA ASP A 45 -26.96 -20.44 -19.18
C ASP A 45 -25.54 -19.87 -19.37
N ARG A 46 -25.08 -19.73 -20.62
CA ARG A 46 -23.81 -19.08 -20.94
C ARG A 46 -23.83 -17.62 -20.51
N ASP A 47 -24.90 -16.93 -20.88
CA ASP A 47 -25.06 -15.52 -20.59
C ASP A 47 -25.07 -15.29 -19.07
N THR A 48 -25.72 -16.18 -18.32
CA THR A 48 -25.72 -16.16 -16.85
C THR A 48 -24.31 -16.35 -16.26
N VAL A 49 -23.52 -17.28 -16.80
CA VAL A 49 -22.13 -17.51 -16.35
C VAL A 49 -21.24 -16.32 -16.67
N ILE A 50 -21.32 -15.77 -17.89
CA ILE A 50 -20.58 -14.58 -18.29
C ILE A 50 -20.96 -13.39 -17.42
N GLU A 51 -22.25 -13.16 -17.20
CA GLU A 51 -22.72 -12.04 -16.39
C GLU A 51 -22.30 -12.20 -14.92
N ARG A 52 -22.25 -13.43 -14.39
CA ARG A 52 -21.71 -13.70 -13.05
C ARG A 52 -20.21 -13.40 -12.98
N TRP A 53 -19.45 -13.82 -14.00
CA TRP A 53 -18.03 -13.50 -14.11
C TRP A 53 -17.82 -11.99 -14.09
N ASP A 54 -18.46 -11.27 -15.02
CA ASP A 54 -18.28 -9.83 -15.21
C ASP A 54 -18.67 -9.04 -13.95
N ARG A 55 -19.78 -9.41 -13.29
CA ARG A 55 -20.24 -8.66 -12.10
C ARG A 55 -19.43 -8.94 -10.84
N HIS A 56 -19.03 -10.18 -10.61
CA HIS A 56 -18.46 -10.57 -9.31
C HIS A 56 -16.98 -10.92 -9.40
N ILE A 57 -16.61 -11.79 -10.34
CA ILE A 57 -15.28 -12.37 -10.36
C ILE A 57 -14.27 -11.38 -10.93
N ASP A 58 -14.58 -10.77 -12.08
CA ASP A 58 -13.72 -9.77 -12.72
C ASP A 58 -13.43 -8.60 -11.77
N THR A 59 -14.50 -8.00 -11.20
CA THR A 59 -14.38 -6.91 -10.23
C THR A 59 -13.50 -7.27 -9.03
N GLN A 60 -13.68 -8.45 -8.43
CA GLN A 60 -12.91 -8.87 -7.26
C GLN A 60 -11.44 -9.13 -7.58
N LEU A 61 -11.17 -9.77 -8.73
CA LEU A 61 -9.80 -10.06 -9.15
C LEU A 61 -9.05 -8.79 -9.54
N ARG A 62 -9.72 -7.83 -10.21
CA ARG A 62 -9.12 -6.52 -10.50
C ARG A 62 -8.86 -5.70 -9.23
N LEU A 63 -9.78 -5.74 -8.26
CA LEU A 63 -9.55 -5.12 -6.96
C LEU A 63 -8.34 -5.76 -6.24
N LEU A 64 -8.23 -7.08 -6.26
CA LEU A 64 -7.09 -7.79 -5.70
C LEU A 64 -5.78 -7.39 -6.40
N SER A 65 -5.76 -7.38 -7.73
CA SER A 65 -4.61 -6.93 -8.53
C SER A 65 -4.19 -5.51 -8.14
N SER A 66 -5.13 -4.57 -8.12
CA SER A 66 -4.88 -3.18 -7.72
C SER A 66 -4.32 -3.06 -6.30
N ASN A 67 -4.84 -3.84 -5.35
CA ASN A 67 -4.34 -3.84 -3.97
C ASN A 67 -2.91 -4.40 -3.88
N VAL A 68 -2.61 -5.46 -4.62
CA VAL A 68 -1.25 -6.04 -4.68
C VAL A 68 -0.28 -5.04 -5.28
N LEU A 69 -0.64 -4.37 -6.38
CA LEU A 69 0.16 -3.31 -6.99
C LEU A 69 0.44 -2.17 -5.99
N GLY A 70 -0.59 -1.72 -5.28
CA GLY A 70 -0.46 -0.66 -4.26
C GLY A 70 0.45 -1.05 -3.09
N ILE A 71 0.49 -2.34 -2.69
CA ILE A 71 1.45 -2.83 -1.69
C ILE A 71 2.88 -2.74 -2.21
N GLY A 72 3.12 -3.13 -3.47
CA GLY A 72 4.43 -3.03 -4.11
C GLY A 72 4.91 -1.58 -4.15
N GLU A 73 4.06 -0.65 -4.60
CA GLU A 73 4.37 0.78 -4.64
C GLU A 73 4.64 1.37 -3.24
N SER A 74 3.83 1.01 -2.24
CA SER A 74 4.04 1.46 -0.86
C SER A 74 5.35 0.95 -0.28
N LEU A 75 5.74 -0.29 -0.60
CA LEU A 75 6.99 -0.87 -0.12
C LEU A 75 8.21 -0.21 -0.77
N ASP A 76 8.15 0.10 -2.06
CA ASP A 76 9.20 0.84 -2.77
C ASP A 76 9.34 2.26 -2.20
N HIS A 77 8.22 2.94 -1.91
CA HIS A 77 8.22 4.25 -1.28
C HIS A 77 8.91 4.24 0.09
N HIS A 78 8.55 3.31 0.97
CA HIS A 78 9.20 3.17 2.28
C HIS A 78 10.69 2.84 2.16
N ALA A 79 11.09 2.07 1.15
CA ALA A 79 12.51 1.78 0.89
C ALA A 79 13.28 3.06 0.51
N ALA A 80 12.70 3.91 -0.34
CA ALA A 80 13.28 5.19 -0.73
C ALA A 80 13.40 6.16 0.46
N GLU A 81 12.36 6.26 1.31
CA GLU A 81 12.40 7.09 2.53
C GLU A 81 13.52 6.63 3.48
N GLN A 82 13.69 5.33 3.65
CA GLN A 82 14.70 4.79 4.55
C GLN A 82 16.13 4.99 4.01
N GLU A 83 16.33 4.91 2.70
CA GLU A 83 17.62 5.22 2.07
C GLU A 83 17.97 6.71 2.24
N ALA A 84 17.00 7.61 2.03
CA ALA A 84 17.18 9.05 2.25
C ALA A 84 17.49 9.38 3.72
N ALA A 85 16.80 8.74 4.67
CA ALA A 85 17.07 8.91 6.09
C ALA A 85 18.45 8.38 6.49
N SER A 86 18.92 7.30 5.85
CA SER A 86 20.25 6.71 6.10
C SER A 86 21.39 7.51 5.46
N ALA A 87 21.10 8.31 4.43
CA ALA A 87 22.07 9.13 3.70
C ALA A 87 22.22 10.57 4.24
N GLY A 88 21.61 10.89 5.40
CA GLY A 88 21.70 12.21 6.03
C GLY A 88 23.15 12.65 6.31
N PRO A 89 23.47 13.95 6.23
CA PRO A 89 24.83 14.46 6.39
C PRO A 89 25.27 14.26 7.84
N ASP A 90 26.39 13.55 8.03
CA ASP A 90 27.08 13.35 9.31
C ASP A 90 26.22 12.87 10.49
N GLY A 91 25.88 11.58 10.50
CA GLY A 91 25.67 10.82 11.75
C GLY A 91 24.45 11.21 12.61
N PHE A 92 23.58 12.09 12.16
CA PHE A 92 22.30 12.33 12.82
C PHE A 92 21.28 11.32 12.30
N VAL A 93 20.91 10.35 13.13
CA VAL A 93 19.80 9.42 12.85
C VAL A 93 18.49 10.16 13.20
N PRO A 94 17.70 10.64 12.22
CA PRO A 94 16.35 11.10 12.54
C PRO A 94 15.54 9.88 13.00
N ALA A 95 14.94 9.98 14.18
CA ALA A 95 14.11 8.93 14.76
C ALA A 95 12.98 8.53 13.79
N PRO A 96 12.56 7.24 13.79
CA PRO A 96 11.41 6.83 12.97
C PRO A 96 10.22 7.71 13.33
N SER A 97 9.54 8.23 12.31
CA SER A 97 8.31 9.00 12.47
C SER A 97 7.22 8.08 13.02
N THR A 98 7.20 7.91 14.34
CA THR A 98 6.07 7.31 15.04
C THR A 98 4.91 8.27 14.83
N GLY A 99 3.97 7.88 13.96
CA GLY A 99 2.79 8.64 13.58
C GLY A 99 2.21 9.39 14.78
N ARG A 100 2.43 10.71 14.80
CA ARG A 100 1.94 11.59 15.85
C ARG A 100 0.44 11.72 15.66
N ILE A 101 -0.34 10.86 16.31
CA ILE A 101 -1.76 11.08 16.54
C ILE A 101 -1.86 12.47 17.19
N ARG A 102 -2.49 13.40 16.46
CA ARG A 102 -2.78 14.76 16.91
C ARG A 102 -3.68 14.64 18.14
N ARG A 103 -3.09 14.68 19.34
CA ARG A 103 -3.85 14.83 20.57
C ARG A 103 -4.50 16.21 20.52
N VAL A 104 -5.82 16.20 20.31
CA VAL A 104 -6.73 17.34 20.40
C VAL A 104 -6.42 18.11 21.69
N GLY A 105 -6.19 19.42 21.55
CA GLY A 105 -5.89 20.29 22.67
C GLY A 105 -7.06 20.35 23.65
N ALA A 106 -6.74 20.21 24.93
CA ALA A 106 -7.63 20.55 26.05
C ALA A 106 -7.13 21.87 26.66
N PRO A 107 -8.01 22.84 26.94
CA PRO A 107 -7.63 24.05 27.65
C PRO A 107 -7.62 23.80 29.16
N SER A 108 -6.53 24.14 29.84
CA SER A 108 -6.49 24.20 31.30
C SER A 108 -5.54 25.31 31.73
N GLY A 109 -6.10 26.46 32.13
CA GLY A 109 -5.44 27.34 33.12
C GLY A 109 -5.67 26.77 34.55
N PRO A 110 -5.40 27.52 35.64
CA PRO A 110 -4.79 28.85 35.78
C PRO A 110 -3.65 28.90 36.84
N GLY A 111 -2.97 30.04 37.01
CA GLY A 111 -2.09 30.30 38.17
C GLY A 111 -0.96 31.30 37.92
N SER A 112 -1.21 32.58 38.22
CA SER A 112 -0.53 33.35 39.29
C SER A 112 0.87 33.88 38.96
N VAL A 113 0.95 35.16 38.56
CA VAL A 113 2.17 35.97 38.77
C VAL A 113 1.77 37.22 39.54
N GLY A 114 2.39 37.35 40.70
CA GLY A 114 2.15 38.37 41.69
C GLY A 114 2.71 39.75 41.32
N VAL A 115 2.27 40.70 42.14
CA VAL A 115 2.35 42.15 42.02
C VAL A 115 3.66 42.74 42.58
N SER A 116 4.12 43.85 41.94
CA SER A 116 4.88 45.01 42.48
C SER A 116 6.42 44.97 42.65
N PRO A 117 7.10 46.13 42.80
CA PRO A 117 7.00 47.37 42.01
C PRO A 117 8.38 48.08 41.79
N GLN A 118 8.45 49.05 40.87
CA GLN A 118 9.17 50.34 41.01
C GLN A 118 8.71 51.31 39.94
#